data_AF-A0A964YDH6-F1
#
_entry.id   AF-A0A964YDH6-F1
#
_cell.length_a   1.000
_cell.length_b   1.000
_cell.length_c   1.000
_cell.angle_alpha   90.00
_cell.angle_beta   90.00
_cell.angle_gamma   90.00
#
_symmetry.space_group_name_H-M   'P 1'
#
loop_
_entity.id
_entity.type
_entity.pdbx_description
1 polymer ?
#
loop_
_entity_poly.entity_id
_entity_poly.type
_entity_poly.pdbx_seq_one_letter_code
_entity_poly.pdbx_strand_id
1 'polypeptide(L)'
;MNQPRVGIVTGGNSGIGLMTAAGLAKTGAHVIIACRSSQKAQRAVDFLRSHTGNPFVEYLPLDLASLDSIRSFVHQFNERGLPLHYLFNNGGIFHNRGRTKEGFELIWGVNYLGHFLLTHLLLPQLQKPTSSHIIMTASDLINSPSIPWHQLVRTTPWNFITFYRLSKLCLVMFTVGLARRLRETSITVNAVHPGFVQSNITLGHRLSHFIGLGRSSLAGAHSLLQCALSPQFKGVSGQLFDPLGQPMKLPELVTNEDLMEKLWHQSCQWTGLTHSSESPSSSFNPEDGIWGPFSLSLGDTQMQSMTHHILNDVLPHTPSKTSGLNLGWNLLRRGQWGSFLLFLVQAGKQEFHMERHLDSSHIQALCFDPQLLETLRVHFGEHIFLWRSEIWVNAPSHQLIPFWHRDAYPQLLKGQGKRIHVYIAITEVNEANGFEYLPLSQLPRQPQITLKDTFSGNPFFDVTEDLEQYAMPVVLKPGQFVFFTDELIHRSMVNTSGKLRLALTLRIVDETVKVVSTYSSSIHPPVLLSTSP
;
A
#
# COMPACT_ATOMS: atom_id res chain seq x y z
N MET A 1 -3.74 44.16 -15.62
CA MET A 1 -3.89 43.01 -16.55
C MET A 1 -4.28 41.80 -15.73
N ASN A 2 -5.34 41.08 -16.10
CA ASN A 2 -5.67 39.82 -15.41
C ASN A 2 -4.55 38.80 -15.69
N GLN A 3 -4.03 38.15 -14.65
CA GLN A 3 -3.12 37.03 -14.83
C GLN A 3 -3.84 35.88 -15.56
N PRO A 4 -3.14 35.11 -16.41
CA PRO A 4 -3.74 33.96 -17.08
C PRO A 4 -4.21 32.92 -16.06
N ARG A 5 -5.39 32.34 -16.28
CA ARG A 5 -5.87 31.21 -15.46
C ARG A 5 -4.90 30.04 -15.60
N VAL A 6 -4.70 29.27 -14.53
CA VAL A 6 -3.72 28.17 -14.51
C VAL A 6 -4.43 26.83 -14.52
N GLY A 7 -3.99 25.90 -15.37
CA GLY A 7 -4.56 24.56 -15.47
C GLY A 7 -3.49 23.46 -15.47
N ILE A 8 -3.71 22.41 -14.69
CA ILE A 8 -2.91 21.18 -14.71
C ILE A 8 -3.69 20.10 -15.47
N VAL A 9 -3.02 19.41 -16.41
CA VAL A 9 -3.58 18.25 -17.11
C VAL A 9 -2.68 17.03 -16.89
N THR A 10 -3.13 16.08 -16.07
CA THR A 10 -2.41 14.81 -15.88
C THR A 10 -2.52 13.97 -17.15
N GLY A 11 -1.41 13.39 -17.61
CA GLY A 11 -1.37 12.71 -18.92
C GLY A 11 -1.58 13.65 -20.12
N GLY A 12 -1.36 14.96 -19.98
CA GLY A 12 -1.54 15.97 -21.03
C GLY A 12 -0.62 15.84 -22.26
N ASN A 13 0.21 14.81 -22.33
CA ASN A 13 1.17 14.57 -23.42
C ASN A 13 0.64 13.65 -24.54
N SER A 14 -0.59 13.13 -24.43
CA SER A 14 -1.20 12.30 -25.49
C SER A 14 -2.73 12.23 -25.41
N GLY A 15 -3.36 11.79 -26.51
CA GLY A 15 -4.77 11.43 -26.55
C GLY A 15 -5.72 12.55 -26.10
N ILE A 16 -6.71 12.20 -25.29
CA ILE A 16 -7.67 13.14 -24.70
C ILE A 16 -6.96 14.26 -23.95
N GLY A 17 -6.01 13.93 -23.07
CA GLY A 17 -5.27 14.90 -22.28
C GLY A 17 -4.54 15.96 -23.10
N LEU A 18 -3.93 15.58 -24.23
CA LEU A 18 -3.30 16.53 -25.16
C LEU A 18 -4.33 17.50 -25.77
N MET A 19 -5.50 17.00 -26.14
CA MET A 19 -6.56 17.83 -26.73
C MET A 19 -7.26 18.70 -25.66
N THR A 20 -7.34 18.24 -24.41
CA THR A 20 -7.78 19.05 -23.26
C THR A 20 -6.78 20.17 -22.98
N ALA A 21 -5.48 19.86 -22.96
CA ALA A 21 -4.43 20.87 -22.85
C ALA A 21 -4.46 21.88 -23.99
N ALA A 22 -4.73 21.45 -25.24
CA ALA A 22 -4.91 22.34 -26.38
C ALA A 22 -6.12 23.27 -26.23
N GLY A 23 -7.25 22.75 -25.71
CA GLY A 23 -8.43 23.57 -25.43
C GLY A 23 -8.18 24.64 -24.37
N LEU A 24 -7.48 24.30 -23.28
CA LEU A 24 -7.06 25.28 -22.27
C LEU A 24 -6.04 26.28 -22.82
N ALA A 25 -5.03 25.83 -23.56
CA ALA A 25 -4.02 26.73 -24.10
C ALA A 25 -4.64 27.75 -25.07
N LYS A 26 -5.70 27.36 -25.83
CA LYS A 26 -6.49 28.29 -26.68
C LYS A 26 -7.26 29.36 -25.92
N THR A 27 -7.52 29.22 -24.61
CA THR A 27 -8.13 30.30 -23.80
C THR A 27 -7.11 31.28 -23.24
N GLY A 28 -5.82 31.10 -23.55
CA GLY A 28 -4.72 31.88 -22.97
C GLY A 28 -4.33 31.42 -21.56
N ALA A 29 -4.81 30.26 -21.10
CA ALA A 29 -4.44 29.71 -19.79
C ALA A 29 -2.97 29.31 -19.73
N HIS A 30 -2.35 29.40 -18.54
CA HIS A 30 -1.07 28.76 -18.27
C HIS A 30 -1.30 27.27 -18.04
N VAL A 31 -0.81 26.42 -18.95
CA VAL A 31 -1.06 24.96 -18.95
C VAL A 31 0.17 24.17 -18.51
N ILE A 32 0.03 23.42 -17.42
CA ILE A 32 1.02 22.46 -16.93
C ILE A 32 0.70 21.07 -17.49
N ILE A 33 1.61 20.54 -18.30
CA ILE A 33 1.57 19.16 -18.79
C ILE A 33 2.22 18.27 -17.72
N ALA A 34 1.41 17.51 -16.99
CA ALA A 34 1.87 16.67 -15.89
C ALA A 34 1.97 15.19 -16.32
N CYS A 35 3.19 14.67 -16.54
CA CYS A 35 3.36 13.27 -16.94
C CYS A 35 4.78 12.70 -16.74
N ARG A 36 4.95 11.40 -16.98
CA ARG A 36 6.19 10.64 -16.72
C ARG A 36 7.31 10.87 -17.73
N SER A 37 6.96 11.04 -18.99
CA SER A 37 7.93 11.01 -20.10
C SER A 37 8.24 12.42 -20.57
N SER A 38 9.37 12.97 -20.11
CA SER A 38 9.90 14.28 -20.50
C SER A 38 9.98 14.46 -22.03
N GLN A 39 10.50 13.46 -22.76
CA GLN A 39 10.59 13.53 -24.22
C GLN A 39 9.21 13.66 -24.91
N LYS A 40 8.20 12.92 -24.44
CA LYS A 40 6.83 13.04 -24.97
C LYS A 40 6.17 14.35 -24.52
N ALA A 41 6.47 14.81 -23.31
CA ALA A 41 5.97 16.06 -22.79
C ALA A 41 6.51 17.26 -23.56
N GLN A 42 7.81 17.29 -23.86
CA GLN A 42 8.42 18.39 -24.62
C GLN A 42 7.77 18.52 -26.01
N ARG A 43 7.62 17.41 -26.74
CA ARG A 43 6.89 17.39 -28.02
C ARG A 43 5.45 17.90 -27.89
N ALA A 44 4.77 17.60 -26.78
CA ALA A 44 3.43 18.12 -26.50
C ALA A 44 3.47 19.63 -26.20
N VAL A 45 4.43 20.12 -25.41
CA VAL A 45 4.63 21.55 -25.14
C VAL A 45 4.89 22.32 -26.44
N ASP A 46 5.81 21.84 -27.27
CA ASP A 46 6.17 22.46 -28.55
C ASP A 46 4.97 22.50 -29.52
N PHE A 47 4.24 21.37 -29.62
CA PHE A 47 3.00 21.27 -30.38
C PHE A 47 1.93 22.25 -29.88
N LEU A 48 1.71 22.32 -28.57
CA LEU A 48 0.69 23.18 -27.98
C LEU A 48 1.02 24.67 -28.17
N ARG A 49 2.28 25.06 -27.94
CA ARG A 49 2.75 26.44 -28.17
C ARG A 49 2.57 26.84 -29.63
N SER A 50 2.97 25.98 -30.58
CA SER A 50 2.84 26.28 -32.02
C SER A 50 1.38 26.29 -32.52
N HIS A 51 0.53 25.36 -32.05
CA HIS A 51 -0.85 25.23 -32.53
C HIS A 51 -1.84 26.19 -31.86
N THR A 52 -1.44 26.87 -30.78
CA THR A 52 -2.32 27.82 -30.06
C THR A 52 -1.76 29.24 -29.98
N GLY A 53 -0.48 29.44 -30.30
CA GLY A 53 0.21 30.72 -30.13
C GLY A 53 0.47 31.10 -28.66
N ASN A 54 0.06 30.26 -27.70
CA ASN A 54 0.19 30.53 -26.27
C ASN A 54 1.58 30.07 -25.76
N PRO A 55 2.44 30.99 -25.28
CA PRO A 55 3.76 30.63 -24.75
C PRO A 55 3.69 29.97 -23.36
N PHE A 56 2.59 30.18 -22.62
CA PHE A 56 2.37 29.68 -21.26
C PHE A 56 1.91 28.22 -21.27
N VAL A 57 2.76 27.35 -21.82
CA VAL A 57 2.62 25.90 -21.70
C VAL A 57 3.95 25.35 -21.23
N GLU A 58 3.97 24.58 -20.14
CA GLU A 58 5.19 23.99 -19.59
C GLU A 58 4.98 22.52 -19.16
N TYR A 59 6.09 21.84 -18.86
CA TYR A 59 6.11 20.45 -18.42
C TYR A 59 6.53 20.35 -16.95
N LEU A 60 5.83 19.49 -16.19
CA LEU A 60 6.30 19.03 -14.89
C LEU A 60 6.26 17.49 -14.79
N PRO A 61 7.31 16.85 -14.22
CA PRO A 61 7.37 15.40 -14.08
C PRO A 61 6.35 14.90 -13.06
N LEU A 62 5.51 13.95 -13.48
CA LEU A 62 4.51 13.31 -12.61
C LEU A 62 4.37 11.82 -12.96
N ASP A 63 4.69 10.95 -12.02
CA ASP A 63 4.30 9.54 -12.01
C ASP A 63 3.20 9.29 -10.98
N LEU A 64 1.98 9.04 -11.45
CA LEU A 64 0.83 8.68 -10.63
C LEU A 64 0.97 7.28 -9.97
N ALA A 65 1.95 6.47 -10.38
CA ALA A 65 2.31 5.20 -9.74
C ALA A 65 3.35 5.37 -8.60
N SER A 66 3.57 6.61 -8.13
CA SER A 66 4.50 6.91 -7.04
C SER A 66 4.05 8.12 -6.22
N LEU A 67 3.75 7.91 -4.94
CA LEU A 67 3.32 8.98 -4.03
C LEU A 67 4.42 10.03 -3.83
N ASP A 68 5.70 9.62 -3.81
CA ASP A 68 6.83 10.55 -3.76
C ASP A 68 6.92 11.43 -5.02
N SER A 69 6.64 10.87 -6.20
CA SER A 69 6.59 11.67 -7.44
C SER A 69 5.42 12.66 -7.43
N ILE A 70 4.28 12.28 -6.84
CA ILE A 70 3.13 13.17 -6.66
C ILE A 70 3.47 14.31 -5.69
N ARG A 71 4.11 14.00 -4.55
CA ARG A 71 4.56 15.01 -3.57
C ARG A 71 5.60 15.95 -4.18
N SER A 72 6.58 15.44 -4.92
CA SER A 72 7.59 16.23 -5.63
C SER A 72 6.98 17.12 -6.73
N PHE A 73 6.02 16.61 -7.50
CA PHE A 73 5.27 17.41 -8.48
C PHE A 73 4.54 18.58 -7.82
N VAL A 74 3.85 18.33 -6.69
CA VAL A 74 3.10 19.39 -6.00
C VAL A 74 4.04 20.39 -5.34
N HIS A 75 5.19 19.97 -4.80
CA HIS A 75 6.24 20.89 -4.33
C HIS A 75 6.68 21.85 -5.45
N GLN A 76 7.10 21.29 -6.59
CA GLN A 76 7.54 22.08 -7.76
C GLN A 76 6.43 23.01 -8.28
N PHE A 77 5.17 22.57 -8.26
CA PHE A 77 4.06 23.46 -8.63
C PHE A 77 3.86 24.59 -7.61
N ASN A 78 3.92 24.29 -6.32
CA ASN A 78 3.75 25.26 -5.23
C ASN A 78 4.86 26.33 -5.23
N GLU A 79 6.10 25.97 -5.56
CA GLU A 79 7.24 26.90 -5.68
C GLU A 79 7.01 28.01 -6.71
N ARG A 80 6.12 27.80 -7.69
CA ARG A 80 5.76 28.83 -8.69
C ARG A 80 4.84 29.92 -8.11
N GLY A 81 4.28 29.72 -6.90
CA GLY A 81 3.34 30.64 -6.26
C GLY A 81 1.97 30.76 -6.94
N LEU A 82 1.71 29.98 -7.99
CA LEU A 82 0.57 30.14 -8.89
C LEU A 82 -0.77 29.64 -8.30
N PRO A 83 -1.88 30.37 -8.50
CA PRO A 83 -3.22 29.92 -8.13
C PRO A 83 -3.79 28.93 -9.16
N LEU A 84 -4.27 27.76 -8.73
CA LEU A 84 -4.74 26.70 -9.63
C LEU A 84 -6.24 26.82 -9.91
N HIS A 85 -6.62 27.05 -11.17
CA HIS A 85 -8.02 27.23 -11.56
C HIS A 85 -8.65 25.95 -12.12
N TYR A 86 -7.85 25.10 -12.78
CA TYR A 86 -8.33 23.88 -13.42
C TYR A 86 -7.43 22.69 -13.10
N LEU A 87 -8.00 21.60 -12.58
CA LEU A 87 -7.30 20.33 -12.40
C LEU A 87 -8.00 19.24 -13.21
N PHE A 88 -7.38 18.81 -14.30
CA PHE A 88 -7.86 17.69 -15.11
C PHE A 88 -7.12 16.42 -14.73
N ASN A 89 -7.78 15.60 -13.91
CA ASN A 89 -7.35 14.25 -13.55
C ASN A 89 -7.72 13.28 -14.69
N ASN A 90 -6.91 13.35 -15.75
CA ASN A 90 -7.08 12.61 -17.01
C ASN A 90 -6.11 11.42 -17.16
N GLY A 91 -4.91 11.52 -16.57
CA GLY A 91 -3.82 10.57 -16.75
C GLY A 91 -4.17 9.19 -16.22
N GLY A 92 -4.26 8.20 -17.10
CA GLY A 92 -4.64 6.85 -16.69
C GLY A 92 -4.12 5.76 -17.62
N ILE A 93 -4.31 4.53 -17.16
CA ILE A 93 -3.93 3.28 -17.83
C ILE A 93 -5.10 2.28 -17.77
N PHE A 94 -5.03 1.25 -18.61
CA PHE A 94 -6.14 0.30 -18.80
C PHE A 94 -5.71 -1.16 -18.79
N HIS A 95 -4.55 -1.48 -19.39
CA HIS A 95 -4.08 -2.85 -19.61
C HIS A 95 -2.66 -3.10 -19.08
N ASN A 96 -1.99 -2.06 -18.59
CA ASN A 96 -0.64 -2.17 -18.02
C ASN A 96 -0.71 -3.03 -16.76
N ARG A 97 0.26 -3.94 -16.61
CA ARG A 97 0.34 -4.82 -15.44
C ARG A 97 1.51 -4.44 -14.54
N GLY A 98 1.32 -4.63 -13.24
CA GLY A 98 2.35 -4.46 -12.23
C GLY A 98 1.76 -4.08 -10.88
N ARG A 99 2.54 -3.33 -10.10
CA ARG A 99 2.13 -2.61 -8.90
C ARG A 99 2.62 -1.16 -8.98
N THR A 100 2.06 -0.25 -8.19
CA THR A 100 2.71 1.05 -7.89
C THR A 100 3.95 0.83 -7.04
N LYS A 101 4.76 1.88 -6.79
CA LYS A 101 5.93 1.74 -5.90
C LYS A 101 5.54 1.34 -4.46
N GLU A 102 4.30 1.61 -4.08
CA GLU A 102 3.73 1.36 -2.76
C GLU A 102 2.98 0.03 -2.66
N GLY A 103 3.04 -0.82 -3.70
CA GLY A 103 2.45 -2.16 -3.71
C GLY A 103 1.01 -2.25 -4.25
N PHE A 104 0.31 -1.13 -4.42
CA PHE A 104 -1.06 -1.16 -4.94
C PHE A 104 -1.14 -1.70 -6.37
N GLU A 105 -2.24 -2.35 -6.71
CA GLU A 105 -2.49 -2.79 -8.08
C GLU A 105 -2.36 -1.61 -9.04
N LEU A 106 -1.57 -1.77 -10.10
CA LEU A 106 -1.07 -0.65 -10.90
C LEU A 106 -2.18 0.20 -11.53
N ILE A 107 -3.23 -0.41 -12.09
CA ILE A 107 -4.31 0.32 -12.77
C ILE A 107 -5.12 1.13 -11.76
N TRP A 108 -5.53 0.51 -10.65
CA TRP A 108 -6.26 1.17 -9.59
C TRP A 108 -5.42 2.24 -8.89
N GLY A 109 -4.17 1.94 -8.56
CA GLY A 109 -3.25 2.89 -7.95
C GLY A 109 -3.01 4.12 -8.81
N VAL A 110 -2.76 3.96 -10.12
CA VAL A 110 -2.56 5.10 -11.05
C VAL A 110 -3.86 5.88 -11.29
N ASN A 111 -4.95 5.20 -11.62
CA ASN A 111 -6.18 5.86 -12.06
C ASN A 111 -6.93 6.53 -10.91
N TYR A 112 -6.85 5.96 -9.70
CA TYR A 112 -7.56 6.40 -8.51
C TYR A 112 -6.61 6.97 -7.45
N LEU A 113 -5.77 6.15 -6.81
CA LEU A 113 -5.07 6.55 -5.57
C LEU A 113 -4.07 7.69 -5.79
N GLY A 114 -3.36 7.67 -6.93
CA GLY A 114 -2.44 8.74 -7.31
C GLY A 114 -3.17 10.07 -7.56
N HIS A 115 -4.35 10.03 -8.18
CA HIS A 115 -5.19 11.23 -8.34
C HIS A 115 -5.81 11.68 -7.02
N PHE A 116 -6.15 10.77 -6.12
CA PHE A 116 -6.64 11.09 -4.77
C PHE A 116 -5.61 11.95 -4.03
N LEU A 117 -4.36 11.47 -3.92
CA LEU A 117 -3.28 12.23 -3.26
C LEU A 117 -2.99 13.55 -3.99
N LEU A 118 -2.84 13.52 -5.32
CA LEU A 118 -2.54 14.71 -6.11
C LEU A 118 -3.59 15.81 -5.90
N THR A 119 -4.87 15.44 -5.93
CA THR A 119 -5.98 16.37 -5.75
C THR A 119 -5.95 16.95 -4.34
N HIS A 120 -5.78 16.12 -3.32
CA HIS A 120 -5.70 16.54 -1.92
C HIS A 120 -4.59 17.58 -1.68
N LEU A 121 -3.38 17.30 -2.15
CA LEU A 121 -2.22 18.18 -1.96
C LEU A 121 -2.34 19.50 -2.75
N LEU A 122 -3.16 19.54 -3.80
CA LEU A 122 -3.43 20.74 -4.60
C LEU A 122 -4.63 21.58 -4.11
N LEU A 123 -5.42 21.09 -3.14
CA LEU A 123 -6.56 21.84 -2.60
C LEU A 123 -6.20 23.27 -2.14
N PRO A 124 -5.07 23.53 -1.44
CA PRO A 124 -4.69 24.88 -1.05
C PRO A 124 -4.47 25.84 -2.23
N GLN A 125 -4.03 25.33 -3.39
CA GLN A 125 -3.87 26.15 -4.60
C GLN A 125 -5.19 26.34 -5.35
N LEU A 126 -6.09 25.36 -5.27
CA LEU A 126 -7.46 25.41 -5.82
C LEU A 126 -8.38 26.35 -5.05
N GLN A 127 -8.09 26.64 -3.77
CA GLN A 127 -8.83 27.60 -2.96
C GLN A 127 -8.46 29.06 -3.24
N LYS A 128 -7.32 29.34 -3.91
CA LYS A 128 -6.86 30.72 -4.18
C LYS A 128 -7.74 31.48 -5.19
N PRO A 129 -8.22 30.88 -6.31
CA PRO A 129 -9.16 31.55 -7.20
C PRO A 129 -10.57 31.70 -6.62
N THR A 130 -11.30 32.68 -7.14
CA THR A 130 -12.74 32.86 -6.87
C THR A 130 -13.63 31.78 -7.51
N SER A 131 -13.08 30.92 -8.36
CA SER A 131 -13.77 29.78 -9.00
C SER A 131 -12.73 28.80 -9.52
N SER A 132 -12.82 27.54 -9.10
CA SER A 132 -11.89 26.47 -9.49
C SER A 132 -12.65 25.19 -9.84
N HIS A 133 -12.11 24.41 -10.78
CA HIS A 133 -12.80 23.24 -11.33
C HIS A 133 -11.88 22.02 -11.37
N ILE A 134 -12.29 20.95 -10.69
CA ILE A 134 -11.62 19.65 -10.71
C ILE A 134 -12.44 18.70 -11.58
N ILE A 135 -11.85 18.21 -12.67
CA ILE A 135 -12.50 17.31 -13.62
C ILE A 135 -11.83 15.94 -13.59
N MET A 136 -12.60 14.92 -13.21
CA MET A 136 -12.19 13.52 -13.21
C MET A 136 -12.56 12.86 -14.55
N THR A 137 -11.59 12.28 -15.25
CA THR A 137 -11.88 11.52 -16.49
C THR A 137 -12.30 10.09 -16.12
N ALA A 138 -13.61 9.87 -16.09
CA ALA A 138 -14.26 8.64 -15.63
C ALA A 138 -14.56 7.67 -16.79
N SER A 139 -15.41 6.67 -16.55
CA SER A 139 -15.99 5.79 -17.56
C SER A 139 -17.46 5.51 -17.25
N ASP A 140 -18.18 5.04 -18.24
CA ASP A 140 -19.41 4.22 -18.15
C ASP A 140 -19.17 2.86 -17.43
N LEU A 141 -17.98 2.29 -17.58
CA LEU A 141 -17.52 1.07 -16.92
C LEU A 141 -17.23 1.29 -15.42
N ILE A 142 -18.27 1.58 -14.63
CA ILE A 142 -18.23 1.78 -13.17
C ILE A 142 -19.07 0.76 -12.40
N ASN A 143 -19.24 -0.44 -12.96
CA ASN A 143 -19.93 -1.55 -12.31
C ASN A 143 -18.95 -2.46 -11.53
N SER A 144 -19.15 -2.53 -10.21
CA SER A 144 -18.56 -3.53 -9.31
C SER A 144 -19.59 -3.87 -8.23
N PRO A 145 -19.72 -5.13 -7.78
CA PRO A 145 -20.61 -5.49 -6.68
C PRO A 145 -20.12 -4.99 -5.31
N SER A 146 -18.81 -4.76 -5.16
CA SER A 146 -18.19 -4.27 -3.92
C SER A 146 -16.82 -3.64 -4.22
N ILE A 147 -16.16 -3.10 -3.17
CA ILE A 147 -14.73 -2.79 -3.19
C ILE A 147 -13.98 -3.98 -2.58
N PRO A 148 -13.22 -4.76 -3.37
CA PRO A 148 -12.51 -5.93 -2.87
C PRO A 148 -11.18 -5.51 -2.24
N TRP A 149 -11.21 -5.02 -0.99
CA TRP A 149 -10.08 -4.39 -0.28
C TRP A 149 -8.77 -5.19 -0.32
N HIS A 150 -8.84 -6.50 -0.01
CA HIS A 150 -7.71 -7.44 -0.06
C HIS A 150 -7.12 -7.65 -1.46
N GLN A 151 -7.77 -7.13 -2.50
CA GLN A 151 -7.31 -7.19 -3.89
C GLN A 151 -6.64 -5.90 -4.36
N LEU A 152 -6.63 -4.84 -3.55
CA LEU A 152 -6.00 -3.58 -3.93
C LEU A 152 -4.47 -3.60 -3.77
N VAL A 153 -3.93 -4.56 -3.02
CA VAL A 153 -2.51 -4.81 -2.77
C VAL A 153 -2.14 -6.15 -3.43
N ARG A 154 -1.96 -6.14 -4.76
CA ARG A 154 -1.49 -7.27 -5.58
C ARG A 154 -1.04 -6.81 -6.97
N THR A 155 -0.33 -7.68 -7.68
CA THR A 155 -0.04 -7.46 -9.10
C THR A 155 -1.30 -7.57 -9.96
N THR A 156 -1.43 -6.69 -10.97
CA THR A 156 -2.53 -6.72 -11.95
C THR A 156 -2.73 -8.13 -12.56
N PRO A 157 -3.92 -8.76 -12.41
CA PRO A 157 -4.18 -10.09 -12.94
C PRO A 157 -4.40 -10.07 -14.46
N TRP A 158 -4.55 -11.26 -15.06
CA TRP A 158 -4.90 -11.42 -16.47
C TRP A 158 -6.23 -10.73 -16.82
N ASN A 159 -7.24 -10.83 -15.95
CA ASN A 159 -8.49 -10.08 -16.05
C ASN A 159 -8.37 -8.67 -15.44
N PHE A 160 -7.58 -7.82 -16.09
CA PHE A 160 -7.32 -6.43 -15.66
C PHE A 160 -8.56 -5.51 -15.75
N ILE A 161 -9.60 -5.91 -16.50
CA ILE A 161 -10.81 -5.09 -16.74
C ILE A 161 -11.55 -4.81 -15.42
N THR A 162 -11.56 -5.77 -14.49
CA THR A 162 -12.13 -5.60 -13.14
C THR A 162 -11.46 -4.46 -12.38
N PHE A 163 -10.13 -4.36 -12.44
CA PHE A 163 -9.37 -3.29 -11.79
C PHE A 163 -9.56 -1.94 -12.47
N TYR A 164 -9.66 -1.90 -13.80
CA TYR A 164 -10.03 -0.69 -14.50
C TYR A 164 -11.42 -0.18 -14.07
N ARG A 165 -12.43 -1.07 -14.05
CA ARG A 165 -13.80 -0.75 -13.57
C ARG A 165 -13.80 -0.22 -12.15
N LEU A 166 -13.15 -0.95 -11.24
CA LEU A 166 -13.01 -0.56 -9.85
C LEU A 166 -12.32 0.80 -9.69
N SER A 167 -11.26 1.06 -10.46
CA SER A 167 -10.55 2.34 -10.43
C SER A 167 -11.43 3.52 -10.83
N LYS A 168 -12.28 3.35 -11.86
CA LYS A 168 -13.19 4.39 -12.32
C LYS A 168 -14.38 4.58 -11.38
N LEU A 169 -14.86 3.49 -10.78
CA LEU A 169 -15.88 3.52 -9.73
C LEU A 169 -15.38 4.29 -8.49
N CYS A 170 -14.20 3.93 -7.96
CA CYS A 170 -13.58 4.65 -6.83
C CYS A 170 -13.32 6.13 -7.17
N LEU A 171 -12.93 6.46 -8.40
CA LEU A 171 -12.74 7.85 -8.86
C LEU A 171 -14.06 8.65 -8.85
N VAL A 172 -15.18 8.03 -9.23
CA VAL A 172 -16.51 8.64 -9.14
C VAL A 172 -16.96 8.78 -7.67
N MET A 173 -16.70 7.79 -6.81
CA MET A 173 -16.94 7.90 -5.36
C MET A 173 -16.17 9.07 -4.74
N PHE A 174 -14.90 9.23 -5.10
CA PHE A 174 -14.08 10.37 -4.67
C PHE A 174 -14.58 11.70 -5.24
N THR A 175 -15.11 11.73 -6.47
CA THR A 175 -15.77 12.92 -7.04
C THR A 175 -16.92 13.39 -6.14
N VAL A 176 -17.82 12.48 -5.77
CA VAL A 176 -18.98 12.77 -4.91
C VAL A 176 -18.54 13.15 -3.49
N GLY A 177 -17.62 12.39 -2.90
CA GLY A 177 -17.12 12.61 -1.54
C GLY A 177 -16.36 13.92 -1.38
N LEU A 178 -15.54 14.30 -2.36
CA LEU A 178 -14.81 15.56 -2.38
C LEU A 178 -15.75 16.74 -2.63
N ALA A 179 -16.69 16.63 -3.58
CA ALA A 179 -17.71 17.65 -3.80
C ALA A 179 -18.52 17.94 -2.53
N ARG A 180 -18.90 16.91 -1.77
CA ARG A 180 -19.62 17.04 -0.50
C ARG A 180 -18.82 17.79 0.57
N ARG A 181 -17.50 17.58 0.63
CA ARG A 181 -16.56 18.24 1.56
C ARG A 181 -16.21 19.67 1.16
N LEU A 182 -16.28 19.97 -0.14
CA LEU A 182 -15.97 21.30 -0.70
C LEU A 182 -17.20 22.19 -0.91
N ARG A 183 -18.39 21.80 -0.40
CA ARG A 183 -19.67 22.52 -0.57
C ARG A 183 -19.63 24.00 -0.17
N GLU A 184 -18.79 24.37 0.80
CA GLU A 184 -18.65 25.74 1.30
C GLU A 184 -17.52 26.54 0.60
N THR A 185 -16.92 25.98 -0.45
CA THR A 185 -15.80 26.57 -1.20
C THR A 185 -16.20 26.96 -2.63
N SER A 186 -15.35 27.75 -3.29
CA SER A 186 -15.46 28.08 -4.72
C SER A 186 -15.08 26.94 -5.68
N ILE A 187 -14.82 25.73 -5.17
CA ILE A 187 -14.30 24.60 -5.93
C ILE A 187 -15.44 23.67 -6.35
N THR A 188 -15.62 23.46 -7.65
CA THR A 188 -16.48 22.39 -8.17
C THR A 188 -15.68 21.14 -8.54
N VAL A 189 -16.28 19.97 -8.35
CA VAL A 189 -15.66 18.67 -8.61
C VAL A 189 -16.64 17.81 -9.39
N ASN A 190 -16.34 17.46 -10.63
CA ASN A 190 -17.22 16.64 -11.46
C ASN A 190 -16.44 15.54 -12.20
N ALA A 191 -17.14 14.46 -12.53
CA ALA A 191 -16.65 13.38 -13.34
C ALA A 191 -17.28 13.44 -14.73
N VAL A 192 -16.53 13.06 -15.76
CA VAL A 192 -17.03 12.98 -17.14
C VAL A 192 -16.57 11.67 -17.76
N HIS A 193 -17.51 10.91 -18.33
CA HIS A 193 -17.20 9.83 -19.25
C HIS A 193 -17.06 10.42 -20.68
N PRO A 194 -15.89 10.33 -21.33
CA PRO A 194 -15.66 10.92 -22.65
C PRO A 194 -16.20 10.07 -23.83
N GLY A 195 -16.82 8.92 -23.55
CA GLY A 195 -17.24 7.93 -24.54
C GLY A 195 -16.16 6.88 -24.80
N PHE A 196 -16.46 5.90 -25.66
CA PHE A 196 -15.46 5.01 -26.23
C PHE A 196 -14.57 5.79 -27.21
N VAL A 197 -13.51 6.42 -26.69
CA VAL A 197 -12.57 7.23 -27.47
C VAL A 197 -11.50 6.35 -28.11
N GLN A 198 -11.21 6.60 -29.38
CA GLN A 198 -10.03 6.07 -30.08
C GLN A 198 -8.78 6.55 -29.36
N SER A 199 -8.19 5.66 -28.56
CA SER A 199 -7.06 5.93 -27.69
C SER A 199 -5.97 4.90 -27.95
N ASN A 200 -4.69 5.26 -27.79
CA ASN A 200 -3.56 4.34 -28.05
C ASN A 200 -3.37 3.28 -26.94
N ILE A 201 -4.47 2.85 -26.30
CA ILE A 201 -4.52 2.16 -25.02
C ILE A 201 -4.76 0.64 -25.18
N THR A 202 -5.20 0.12 -26.34
CA THR A 202 -5.19 -1.34 -26.59
C THR A 202 -4.86 -1.68 -28.04
N LEU A 203 -4.50 -2.94 -28.30
CA LEU A 203 -4.43 -3.49 -29.67
C LEU A 203 -5.80 -3.37 -30.37
N GLY A 204 -6.88 -3.62 -29.63
CA GLY A 204 -8.26 -3.46 -30.09
C GLY A 204 -8.60 -2.01 -30.47
N HIS A 205 -8.09 -1.01 -29.76
CA HIS A 205 -8.25 0.40 -30.14
C HIS A 205 -7.35 0.82 -31.31
N ARG A 206 -6.19 0.18 -31.51
CA ARG A 206 -5.42 0.38 -32.75
C ARG A 206 -6.17 -0.15 -33.97
N LEU A 207 -6.82 -1.31 -33.82
CA LEU A 207 -7.72 -1.84 -34.83
C LEU A 207 -8.97 -0.95 -34.97
N SER A 208 -9.55 -0.46 -33.87
CA SER A 208 -10.71 0.45 -33.87
C SER A 208 -10.40 1.79 -34.55
N HIS A 209 -9.18 2.31 -34.39
CA HIS A 209 -8.68 3.49 -35.09
C HIS A 209 -8.48 3.23 -36.60
N PHE A 210 -8.01 2.03 -36.96
CA PHE A 210 -7.85 1.60 -38.36
C PHE A 210 -9.19 1.38 -39.08
N ILE A 211 -10.28 1.07 -38.35
CA ILE A 211 -11.63 0.83 -38.89
C ILE A 211 -12.67 1.91 -38.49
N GLY A 212 -12.24 3.04 -37.90
CA GLY A 212 -13.09 4.18 -37.57
C GLY A 212 -14.03 4.04 -36.35
N LEU A 213 -13.96 2.96 -35.57
CA LEU A 213 -14.82 2.75 -34.41
C LEU A 213 -14.33 3.51 -33.15
N GLY A 214 -15.14 4.49 -32.72
CA GLY A 214 -14.96 5.27 -31.50
C GLY A 214 -14.88 6.79 -31.72
N ARG A 215 -15.11 7.59 -30.67
CA ARG A 215 -14.97 9.06 -30.70
C ARG A 215 -13.51 9.49 -30.88
N SER A 216 -13.26 10.63 -31.50
CA SER A 216 -11.91 11.20 -31.58
C SER A 216 -11.43 11.70 -30.22
N SER A 217 -10.10 11.78 -30.01
CA SER A 217 -9.53 12.37 -28.79
C SER A 217 -9.96 13.84 -28.58
N LEU A 218 -10.22 14.58 -29.67
CA LEU A 218 -10.80 15.92 -29.62
C LEU A 218 -12.25 15.90 -29.10
N ALA A 219 -13.10 14.97 -29.57
CA ALA A 219 -14.49 14.84 -29.13
C ALA A 219 -14.63 14.32 -27.69
N GLY A 220 -13.61 13.62 -27.16
CA GLY A 220 -13.50 13.28 -25.74
C GLY A 220 -12.99 14.44 -24.87
N ALA A 221 -12.04 15.22 -25.37
CA ALA A 221 -11.57 16.43 -24.69
C ALA A 221 -12.64 17.52 -24.62
N HIS A 222 -13.51 17.61 -25.64
CA HIS A 222 -14.60 18.58 -25.68
C HIS A 222 -15.53 18.46 -24.47
N SER A 223 -15.96 17.25 -24.06
CA SER A 223 -16.87 17.11 -22.90
C SER A 223 -16.18 17.47 -21.58
N LEU A 224 -14.90 17.15 -21.42
CA LEU A 224 -14.09 17.59 -20.27
C LEU A 224 -13.99 19.12 -20.20
N LEU A 225 -13.65 19.76 -21.32
CA LEU A 225 -13.53 21.21 -21.44
C LEU A 225 -14.89 21.91 -21.24
N GLN A 226 -15.97 21.36 -21.80
CA GLN A 226 -17.32 21.89 -21.63
C GLN A 226 -17.71 21.87 -20.14
N CYS A 227 -17.42 20.78 -19.42
CA CYS A 227 -17.68 20.67 -17.98
C CYS A 227 -16.91 21.70 -17.13
N ALA A 228 -15.67 22.04 -17.51
CA ALA A 228 -14.85 23.03 -16.81
C ALA A 228 -15.09 24.49 -17.20
N LEU A 229 -15.51 24.75 -18.45
CA LEU A 229 -15.47 26.09 -19.05
C LEU A 229 -16.86 26.64 -19.41
N SER A 230 -17.87 25.80 -19.62
CA SER A 230 -19.21 26.27 -20.01
C SER A 230 -19.96 26.85 -18.82
N PRO A 231 -20.60 28.05 -18.95
CA PRO A 231 -21.45 28.61 -17.91
C PRO A 231 -22.57 27.68 -17.42
N GLN A 232 -22.99 26.71 -18.23
CA GLN A 232 -24.04 25.74 -17.89
C GLN A 232 -23.69 24.86 -16.66
N PHE A 233 -22.40 24.70 -16.35
CA PHE A 233 -21.92 23.89 -15.20
C PHE A 233 -21.50 24.76 -14.00
N LYS A 234 -21.78 26.07 -14.03
CA LYS A 234 -21.42 26.98 -12.93
C LYS A 234 -22.12 26.55 -11.63
N GLY A 235 -21.32 26.26 -10.59
CA GLY A 235 -21.82 25.80 -9.28
C GLY A 235 -22.27 24.32 -9.26
N VAL A 236 -22.25 23.61 -10.39
CA VAL A 236 -22.58 22.19 -10.43
C VAL A 236 -21.39 21.38 -9.93
N SER A 237 -21.60 20.49 -8.96
CA SER A 237 -20.56 19.71 -8.29
C SER A 237 -21.11 18.33 -7.87
N GLY A 238 -20.24 17.33 -7.78
CA GLY A 238 -20.55 15.96 -7.36
C GLY A 238 -21.27 15.12 -8.42
N GLN A 239 -21.26 15.52 -9.69
CA GLN A 239 -21.98 14.83 -10.77
C GLN A 239 -21.05 13.99 -11.65
N LEU A 240 -21.62 12.97 -12.29
CA LEU A 240 -21.01 12.23 -13.40
C LEU A 240 -21.77 12.59 -14.68
N PHE A 241 -21.06 13.05 -15.71
CA PHE A 241 -21.64 13.41 -17.00
C PHE A 241 -21.28 12.44 -18.12
N ASP A 242 -22.22 12.28 -19.04
CA ASP A 242 -22.04 11.56 -20.29
C ASP A 242 -21.27 12.41 -21.34
N PRO A 243 -20.98 11.88 -22.55
CA PRO A 243 -20.26 12.59 -23.60
C PRO A 243 -21.03 13.76 -24.26
N LEU A 244 -22.28 14.01 -23.84
CA LEU A 244 -23.17 15.10 -24.26
C LEU A 244 -23.40 16.13 -23.13
N GLY A 245 -22.84 15.89 -21.93
CA GLY A 245 -23.00 16.75 -20.76
C GLY A 245 -24.28 16.47 -19.95
N GLN A 246 -24.97 15.35 -20.18
CA GLN A 246 -26.13 14.92 -19.40
C GLN A 246 -25.71 14.17 -18.13
N PRO A 247 -26.37 14.40 -16.98
CA PRO A 247 -26.05 13.71 -15.74
C PRO A 247 -26.42 12.22 -15.84
N MET A 248 -25.47 11.34 -15.52
CA MET A 248 -25.64 9.90 -15.51
C MET A 248 -26.17 9.43 -14.15
N LYS A 249 -27.04 8.41 -14.14
CA LYS A 249 -27.44 7.73 -12.90
C LYS A 249 -26.21 7.06 -12.27
N LEU A 250 -25.91 7.40 -11.03
CA LEU A 250 -24.84 6.77 -10.27
C LEU A 250 -25.23 5.35 -9.81
N PRO A 251 -24.29 4.38 -9.81
CA PRO A 251 -24.50 3.08 -9.18
C PRO A 251 -24.77 3.23 -7.68
N GLU A 252 -25.57 2.32 -7.10
CA GLU A 252 -25.92 2.33 -5.66
C GLU A 252 -24.69 2.33 -4.74
N LEU A 253 -23.62 1.65 -5.17
CA LEU A 253 -22.35 1.60 -4.45
C LEU A 253 -21.66 2.97 -4.36
N VAL A 254 -21.92 3.89 -5.30
CA VAL A 254 -21.43 5.28 -5.25
C VAL A 254 -22.24 6.12 -4.27
N THR A 255 -23.53 5.82 -4.09
CA THR A 255 -24.41 6.53 -3.15
C THR A 255 -24.33 5.97 -1.73
N ASN A 256 -23.63 4.87 -1.50
CA ASN A 256 -23.38 4.31 -0.16
C ASN A 256 -22.37 5.20 0.59
N GLU A 257 -22.84 5.89 1.63
CA GLU A 257 -22.04 6.89 2.37
C GLU A 257 -20.96 6.22 3.21
N ASP A 258 -21.28 5.19 3.99
CA ASP A 258 -20.32 4.46 4.83
C ASP A 258 -19.14 3.91 4.02
N LEU A 259 -19.41 3.38 2.83
CA LEU A 259 -18.39 2.86 1.93
C LEU A 259 -17.53 3.97 1.31
N MET A 260 -18.13 5.12 1.00
CA MET A 260 -17.44 6.31 0.51
C MET A 260 -16.50 6.88 1.57
N GLU A 261 -16.96 6.97 2.82
CA GLU A 261 -16.19 7.42 3.98
C GLU A 261 -15.07 6.42 4.32
N LYS A 262 -15.36 5.11 4.29
CA LYS A 262 -14.34 4.07 4.43
C LYS A 262 -13.26 4.15 3.35
N LEU A 263 -13.66 4.31 2.09
CA LEU A 263 -12.73 4.49 0.96
C LEU A 263 -11.89 5.75 1.14
N TRP A 264 -12.49 6.84 1.59
CA TRP A 264 -11.81 8.11 1.85
C TRP A 264 -10.75 7.96 2.94
N HIS A 265 -11.16 7.48 4.12
CA HIS A 265 -10.28 7.29 5.27
C HIS A 265 -9.12 6.34 4.93
N GLN A 266 -9.42 5.22 4.29
CA GLN A 266 -8.41 4.25 3.88
C GLN A 266 -7.43 4.84 2.85
N SER A 267 -7.90 5.70 1.95
CA SER A 267 -7.05 6.42 0.99
C SER A 267 -6.19 7.48 1.66
N CYS A 268 -6.70 8.20 2.66
CA CYS A 268 -5.88 9.10 3.49
C CYS A 268 -4.75 8.36 4.22
N GLN A 269 -5.05 7.18 4.80
CA GLN A 269 -4.05 6.32 5.45
C GLN A 269 -2.99 5.84 4.44
N TRP A 270 -3.40 5.18 3.35
CA TRP A 270 -2.51 4.66 2.32
C TRP A 270 -1.62 5.71 1.68
N THR A 271 -2.11 6.95 1.59
CA THR A 271 -1.36 8.05 0.98
C THR A 271 -0.54 8.87 1.96
N GLY A 272 -0.68 8.65 3.27
CA GLY A 272 -0.01 9.40 4.32
C GLY A 272 -0.45 10.87 4.39
N LEU A 273 -1.76 11.12 4.35
CA LEU A 273 -2.35 12.47 4.49
C LEU A 273 -2.77 12.80 5.93
N THR A 274 -2.69 11.83 6.85
CA THR A 274 -3.01 12.00 8.27
C THR A 274 -1.78 12.46 9.07
N HIS A 275 -1.80 13.71 9.56
CA HIS A 275 -0.87 14.22 10.57
C HIS A 275 -1.63 14.79 11.78
N SER A 276 -1.58 14.04 12.88
CA SER A 276 -1.76 14.47 14.28
C SER A 276 -2.77 15.59 14.61
N SER A 277 -4.02 15.21 14.88
CA SER A 277 -4.79 15.80 15.98
C SER A 277 -5.76 14.82 16.63
N GLU A 278 -5.43 13.53 16.65
CA GLU A 278 -6.04 12.49 17.49
C GLU A 278 -5.30 11.16 17.29
N SER A 279 -4.61 10.73 18.34
CA SER A 279 -4.30 9.33 18.59
C SER A 279 -4.37 9.14 20.11
N PRO A 280 -5.10 8.15 20.66
CA PRO A 280 -5.79 7.05 19.97
C PRO A 280 -7.33 7.14 20.03
N SER A 281 -7.99 6.66 18.98
CA SER A 281 -9.26 5.94 19.15
C SER A 281 -9.18 4.62 18.40
N SER A 282 -8.77 3.58 19.14
CA SER A 282 -8.68 2.22 18.62
C SER A 282 -10.06 1.68 18.26
N SER A 283 -10.24 1.30 17.00
CA SER A 283 -11.06 0.13 16.67
C SER A 283 -10.60 -0.53 15.38
N PHE A 284 -9.79 -1.58 15.54
CA PHE A 284 -10.31 -2.84 15.03
C PHE A 284 -10.75 -3.67 16.23
N ASN A 285 -12.01 -4.10 16.21
CA ASN A 285 -12.56 -5.16 17.04
C ASN A 285 -13.81 -5.67 16.30
N PRO A 286 -14.11 -6.98 16.34
CA PRO A 286 -15.16 -7.41 17.27
C PRO A 286 -14.74 -8.57 18.17
N GLU A 287 -13.90 -9.43 17.61
CA GLU A 287 -13.14 -10.52 18.20
C GLU A 287 -11.73 -10.37 17.57
N ASP A 288 -10.68 -10.63 18.34
CA ASP A 288 -9.69 -9.56 18.57
C ASP A 288 -8.38 -9.77 17.77
N GLY A 289 -8.23 -9.14 16.60
CA GLY A 289 -7.23 -9.51 15.56
C GLY A 289 -5.93 -8.70 15.49
N ILE A 290 -5.56 -8.24 14.28
CA ILE A 290 -4.45 -7.30 14.03
C ILE A 290 -4.94 -5.86 14.22
N TRP A 291 -4.13 -5.06 14.91
CA TRP A 291 -4.33 -3.62 15.01
C TRP A 291 -3.30 -2.88 14.15
N GLY A 292 -3.73 -1.75 13.57
CA GLY A 292 -3.11 -1.11 12.39
C GLY A 292 -1.66 -0.63 12.59
N PRO A 293 -0.98 -0.21 11.50
CA PRO A 293 0.44 0.14 11.54
C PRO A 293 0.71 1.45 12.30
N PHE A 294 1.54 1.33 13.34
CA PHE A 294 2.15 2.41 14.12
C PHE A 294 3.57 2.69 13.59
N SER A 295 4.24 3.73 14.12
CA SER A 295 5.56 4.18 13.67
C SER A 295 6.43 4.61 14.85
N LEU A 296 7.70 4.22 14.86
CA LEU A 296 8.74 4.62 15.82
C LEU A 296 9.50 5.88 15.42
N SER A 297 9.16 6.47 14.26
CA SER A 297 9.82 7.66 13.69
C SER A 297 11.34 7.56 13.54
N LEU A 298 11.89 6.34 13.52
CA LEU A 298 13.31 6.07 13.33
C LEU A 298 13.74 6.43 11.89
N GLY A 299 14.82 7.19 11.75
CA GLY A 299 15.31 7.63 10.45
C GLY A 299 15.96 6.49 9.65
N ASP A 300 15.92 6.58 8.32
CA ASP A 300 16.46 5.54 7.42
C ASP A 300 17.90 5.13 7.77
N THR A 301 18.76 6.09 8.15
CA THR A 301 20.15 5.83 8.56
C THR A 301 20.25 5.02 9.85
N GLN A 302 19.37 5.27 10.84
CA GLN A 302 19.32 4.50 12.09
C GLN A 302 18.86 3.06 11.81
N MET A 303 17.82 2.89 10.99
CA MET A 303 17.31 1.59 10.57
C MET A 303 18.36 0.78 9.77
N GLN A 304 19.10 1.43 8.88
CA GLN A 304 20.21 0.81 8.12
C GLN A 304 21.37 0.40 9.03
N SER A 305 21.80 1.27 9.95
CA SER A 305 22.87 0.96 10.92
C SER A 305 22.49 -0.24 11.79
N MET A 306 21.26 -0.25 12.32
CA MET A 306 20.74 -1.33 13.14
C MET A 306 20.62 -2.65 12.35
N THR A 307 20.10 -2.60 11.12
CA THR A 307 20.06 -3.74 10.19
C THR A 307 21.46 -4.35 10.00
N HIS A 308 22.47 -3.50 9.81
CA HIS A 308 23.85 -3.92 9.60
C HIS A 308 24.46 -4.58 10.85
N HIS A 309 24.26 -4.00 12.04
CA HIS A 309 24.77 -4.59 13.29
C HIS A 309 24.08 -5.92 13.64
N ILE A 310 22.78 -6.07 13.39
CA ILE A 310 22.07 -7.34 13.62
C ILE A 310 22.64 -8.46 12.74
N LEU A 311 22.92 -8.17 11.47
CA LEU A 311 23.44 -9.16 10.52
C LEU A 311 24.88 -9.59 10.81
N ASN A 312 25.74 -8.68 11.29
CA ASN A 312 27.16 -8.95 11.47
C ASN A 312 27.53 -9.36 12.90
N ASP A 313 26.92 -8.73 13.91
CA ASP A 313 27.37 -8.83 15.31
C ASP A 313 26.42 -9.70 16.16
N VAL A 314 25.14 -9.79 15.80
CA VAL A 314 24.12 -10.57 16.55
C VAL A 314 23.89 -11.95 15.92
N LEU A 315 24.13 -12.10 14.61
CA LEU A 315 23.95 -13.34 13.86
C LEU A 315 25.29 -13.81 13.24
N PRO A 316 26.36 -14.00 14.03
CA PRO A 316 27.74 -14.01 13.55
C PRO A 316 28.14 -15.19 12.64
N HIS A 317 27.24 -16.16 12.41
CA HIS A 317 27.48 -17.31 11.56
C HIS A 317 26.30 -17.57 10.62
N THR A 318 26.33 -16.98 9.42
CA THR A 318 25.88 -17.77 8.27
C THR A 318 26.83 -18.96 8.15
N PRO A 319 26.35 -20.21 8.00
CA PRO A 319 27.24 -21.34 7.86
C PRO A 319 28.08 -21.15 6.60
N SER A 320 29.39 -20.93 6.79
CA SER A 320 30.35 -21.03 5.70
C SER A 320 30.20 -22.40 5.02
N LYS A 321 30.57 -22.49 3.74
CA LYS A 321 30.46 -23.72 2.92
C LYS A 321 31.44 -24.85 3.34
N THR A 322 31.61 -25.06 4.63
CA THR A 322 32.51 -26.01 5.27
C THR A 322 31.86 -27.39 5.43
N SER A 323 31.85 -28.12 4.32
CA SER A 323 31.82 -29.59 4.23
C SER A 323 30.69 -30.36 4.95
N GLY A 324 29.48 -30.33 4.39
CA GLY A 324 28.44 -31.34 4.68
C GLY A 324 28.81 -32.80 4.35
N LEU A 325 29.97 -33.02 3.72
CA LEU A 325 30.50 -34.34 3.31
C LEU A 325 30.85 -35.25 4.50
N ASN A 326 31.39 -34.71 5.61
CA ASN A 326 31.85 -35.55 6.73
C ASN A 326 30.69 -36.08 7.61
N LEU A 327 29.55 -35.36 7.68
CA LEU A 327 28.42 -35.77 8.51
C LEU A 327 27.53 -36.81 7.79
N GLY A 328 27.29 -36.62 6.49
CA GLY A 328 26.49 -37.55 5.67
C GLY A 328 27.08 -38.96 5.61
N TRP A 329 28.41 -39.11 5.60
CA TRP A 329 29.08 -40.41 5.62
C TRP A 329 28.73 -41.22 6.89
N ASN A 330 28.77 -40.58 8.07
CA ASN A 330 28.46 -41.27 9.33
C ASN A 330 26.99 -41.72 9.43
N LEU A 331 26.07 -41.05 8.74
CA LEU A 331 24.65 -41.43 8.69
C LEU A 331 24.40 -42.61 7.72
N LEU A 332 25.02 -42.59 6.53
CA LEU A 332 25.02 -43.71 5.59
C LEU A 332 25.55 -45.00 6.24
N ARG A 333 26.65 -44.89 7.00
CA ARG A 333 27.29 -46.03 7.69
C ARG A 333 26.43 -46.63 8.83
N ARG A 334 25.36 -45.95 9.24
CA ARG A 334 24.39 -46.41 10.26
C ARG A 334 23.05 -46.87 9.68
N GLY A 335 22.90 -46.94 8.36
CA GLY A 335 21.71 -47.48 7.69
C GLY A 335 20.45 -46.60 7.78
N GLN A 336 20.55 -45.36 8.25
CA GLN A 336 19.42 -44.45 8.42
C GLN A 336 19.11 -43.67 7.12
N TRP A 337 18.72 -44.40 6.07
CA TRP A 337 18.46 -43.84 4.73
C TRP A 337 17.42 -42.72 4.71
N GLY A 338 16.35 -42.81 5.51
CA GLY A 338 15.34 -41.74 5.62
C GLY A 338 15.92 -40.43 6.20
N SER A 339 16.78 -40.53 7.21
CA SER A 339 17.47 -39.38 7.81
C SER A 339 18.50 -38.75 6.87
N PHE A 340 19.16 -39.56 6.03
CA PHE A 340 20.07 -39.08 5.00
C PHE A 340 19.34 -38.33 3.88
N LEU A 341 18.15 -38.79 3.46
CA LEU A 341 17.34 -38.10 2.46
C LEU A 341 16.82 -36.74 2.98
N LEU A 342 16.35 -36.71 4.23
CA LEU A 342 15.98 -35.48 4.93
C LEU A 342 17.17 -34.51 5.06
N PHE A 343 18.36 -35.02 5.40
CA PHE A 343 19.59 -34.23 5.48
C PHE A 343 19.98 -33.62 4.12
N LEU A 344 19.88 -34.35 3.00
CA LEU A 344 20.12 -33.80 1.66
C LEU A 344 19.11 -32.71 1.29
N VAL A 345 17.84 -32.89 1.66
CA VAL A 345 16.80 -31.87 1.53
C VAL A 345 17.08 -30.64 2.42
N GLN A 346 17.76 -30.82 3.55
CA GLN A 346 18.10 -29.75 4.49
C GLN A 346 19.36 -28.97 4.08
N ALA A 347 20.41 -29.67 3.64
CA ALA A 347 21.67 -29.09 3.18
C ALA A 347 21.57 -28.30 1.86
N GLY A 348 20.47 -28.46 1.11
CA GLY A 348 20.16 -27.67 -0.09
C GLY A 348 19.38 -26.37 0.16
N LYS A 349 18.95 -26.11 1.41
CA LYS A 349 18.14 -24.93 1.76
C LYS A 349 19.04 -23.78 2.20
N GLN A 350 18.78 -22.57 1.72
CA GLN A 350 19.27 -21.38 2.42
C GLN A 350 18.45 -21.22 3.69
N GLU A 351 19.14 -21.06 4.81
CA GLU A 351 18.54 -21.26 6.13
C GLU A 351 17.65 -20.10 6.58
N PHE A 352 16.69 -20.45 7.42
CA PHE A 352 15.80 -19.55 8.12
C PHE A 352 16.37 -19.38 9.54
N HIS A 353 16.76 -18.15 9.89
CA HIS A 353 17.41 -17.89 11.17
C HIS A 353 16.46 -17.16 12.13
N MET A 354 16.41 -17.64 13.37
CA MET A 354 15.59 -17.11 14.46
C MET A 354 16.44 -17.04 15.73
N GLU A 355 16.65 -15.83 16.23
CA GLU A 355 17.44 -15.58 17.45
C GLU A 355 16.52 -15.10 18.58
N ARG A 356 16.82 -15.46 19.83
CA ARG A 356 16.03 -15.05 20.99
C ARG A 356 16.52 -13.69 21.52
N HIS A 357 15.60 -12.95 22.12
CA HIS A 357 15.81 -11.55 22.50
C HIS A 357 16.57 -11.37 23.83
N LEU A 358 17.20 -10.19 23.98
CA LEU A 358 18.04 -9.68 25.08
C LEU A 358 19.53 -10.05 25.06
N ASP A 359 19.98 -10.97 24.21
CA ASP A 359 21.41 -11.31 24.12
C ASP A 359 22.24 -10.25 23.34
N SER A 360 21.59 -9.17 22.85
CA SER A 360 22.22 -8.03 22.16
C SER A 360 21.70 -6.67 22.67
N SER A 361 22.65 -5.77 22.98
CA SER A 361 22.39 -4.42 23.49
C SER A 361 21.69 -3.49 22.50
N HIS A 362 21.90 -3.64 21.20
CA HIS A 362 21.24 -2.85 20.16
C HIS A 362 19.75 -3.20 20.03
N ILE A 363 19.46 -4.50 20.16
CA ILE A 363 18.11 -5.05 20.14
C ILE A 363 17.37 -4.69 21.44
N GLN A 364 18.07 -4.75 22.58
CA GLN A 364 17.59 -4.20 23.83
C GLN A 364 17.25 -2.70 23.67
N ALA A 365 18.13 -1.87 23.11
CA ALA A 365 17.88 -0.45 22.90
C ALA A 365 16.62 -0.16 22.06
N LEU A 366 16.31 -0.97 21.05
CA LEU A 366 15.06 -0.84 20.28
C LEU A 366 13.81 -1.14 21.14
N CYS A 367 13.89 -2.09 22.08
CA CYS A 367 12.79 -2.38 23.01
C CYS A 367 12.59 -1.30 24.09
N PHE A 368 13.63 -0.51 24.37
CA PHE A 368 13.57 0.66 25.24
C PHE A 368 13.43 1.97 24.45
N ASP A 369 13.06 1.92 23.16
CA ASP A 369 12.77 3.12 22.38
C ASP A 369 11.60 3.91 23.02
N PRO A 370 11.76 5.22 23.30
CA PRO A 370 10.73 5.99 24.01
C PRO A 370 9.38 6.06 23.28
N GLN A 371 9.36 6.02 21.94
CA GLN A 371 8.12 6.08 21.16
C GLN A 371 7.43 4.71 21.14
N LEU A 372 8.21 3.63 21.08
CA LEU A 372 7.69 2.28 21.29
C LEU A 372 7.06 2.19 22.67
N LEU A 373 7.81 2.48 23.73
CA LEU A 373 7.35 2.39 25.11
C LEU A 373 6.08 3.21 25.36
N GLU A 374 6.03 4.45 24.88
CA GLU A 374 4.83 5.29 25.01
C GLU A 374 3.64 4.70 24.27
N THR A 375 3.83 4.21 23.04
CA THR A 375 2.73 3.57 22.28
C THR A 375 2.24 2.29 22.96
N LEU A 376 3.14 1.46 23.49
CA LEU A 376 2.78 0.27 24.24
C LEU A 376 2.02 0.65 25.52
N ARG A 377 2.49 1.65 26.27
CA ARG A 377 1.89 2.14 27.52
C ARG A 377 0.47 2.66 27.32
N VAL A 378 0.25 3.43 26.25
CA VAL A 378 -1.06 3.93 25.84
C VAL A 378 -2.07 2.80 25.54
N HIS A 379 -1.60 1.64 25.06
CA HIS A 379 -2.47 0.52 24.71
C HIS A 379 -2.59 -0.58 25.77
N PHE A 380 -1.57 -0.75 26.63
CA PHE A 380 -1.46 -1.91 27.54
C PHE A 380 -1.19 -1.54 29.01
N GLY A 381 -0.99 -0.25 29.33
CA GLY A 381 -0.76 0.24 30.70
C GLY A 381 0.71 0.34 31.09
N GLU A 382 0.96 0.72 32.35
CA GLU A 382 2.31 1.03 32.88
C GLU A 382 3.22 -0.20 33.10
N HIS A 383 2.67 -1.42 33.10
CA HIS A 383 3.39 -2.64 33.49
C HIS A 383 3.39 -3.66 32.36
N ILE A 384 4.28 -3.44 31.40
CA ILE A 384 4.42 -4.25 30.18
C ILE A 384 5.59 -5.21 30.34
N PHE A 385 5.32 -6.51 30.28
CA PHE A 385 6.36 -7.54 30.37
C PHE A 385 6.69 -8.10 28.98
N LEU A 386 7.95 -7.97 28.57
CA LEU A 386 8.49 -8.72 27.42
C LEU A 386 8.93 -10.10 27.86
N TRP A 387 8.56 -11.12 27.09
CA TRP A 387 9.07 -12.47 27.29
C TRP A 387 9.18 -13.21 25.97
N ARG A 388 10.31 -13.89 25.74
CA ARG A 388 10.57 -14.68 24.52
C ARG A 388 10.24 -13.90 23.24
N SER A 389 10.69 -12.65 23.17
CA SER A 389 10.71 -11.91 21.91
C SER A 389 11.76 -12.56 20.98
N GLU A 390 11.58 -12.49 19.67
CA GLU A 390 12.39 -13.21 18.68
C GLU A 390 12.73 -12.31 17.48
N ILE A 391 13.99 -12.37 17.02
CA ILE A 391 14.47 -11.73 15.80
C ILE A 391 14.33 -12.75 14.67
N TRP A 392 13.69 -12.35 13.57
CA TRP A 392 13.44 -13.21 12.42
C TRP A 392 14.22 -12.73 11.20
N VAL A 393 15.00 -13.62 10.60
CA VAL A 393 15.72 -13.36 9.35
C VAL A 393 15.22 -14.31 8.26
N ASN A 394 14.69 -13.72 7.18
CA ASN A 394 14.24 -14.44 6.00
C ASN A 394 15.11 -14.00 4.81
N ALA A 395 16.02 -14.88 4.38
CA ALA A 395 16.90 -14.66 3.25
C ALA A 395 16.17 -14.87 1.90
N PRO A 396 16.61 -14.22 0.80
CA PRO A 396 16.07 -14.48 -0.53
C PRO A 396 16.13 -15.98 -0.89
N SER A 397 15.00 -16.56 -1.28
CA SER A 397 14.88 -18.00 -1.55
C SER A 397 13.98 -18.28 -2.74
N HIS A 398 14.29 -19.35 -3.48
CA HIS A 398 13.45 -19.89 -4.54
C HIS A 398 12.61 -21.09 -4.09
N GLN A 399 12.77 -21.57 -2.84
CA GLN A 399 12.03 -22.71 -2.31
C GLN A 399 11.00 -22.26 -1.27
N LEU A 400 9.77 -22.73 -1.47
CA LEU A 400 8.62 -22.54 -0.60
C LEU A 400 8.74 -23.47 0.62
N ILE A 401 8.78 -22.92 1.84
CA ILE A 401 8.45 -23.66 3.08
C ILE A 401 7.55 -22.79 3.97
N PRO A 402 6.32 -22.46 3.54
CA PRO A 402 5.38 -21.75 4.38
C PRO A 402 4.57 -22.76 5.20
N PHE A 403 4.98 -23.01 6.44
CA PHE A 403 4.06 -23.62 7.40
C PHE A 403 3.31 -22.51 8.13
N TRP A 404 1.99 -22.50 7.93
CA TRP A 404 1.08 -21.71 8.74
C TRP A 404 1.19 -22.17 10.20
N HIS A 405 1.47 -21.24 11.11
CA HIS A 405 1.61 -21.56 12.53
C HIS A 405 0.99 -20.49 13.43
N ARG A 406 0.61 -20.93 14.63
CA ARG A 406 0.01 -20.11 15.67
C ARG A 406 1.05 -19.88 16.76
N ASP A 407 1.23 -18.63 17.16
CA ASP A 407 2.31 -18.22 18.06
C ASP A 407 1.96 -18.41 19.56
N ALA A 408 1.05 -19.35 19.84
CA ALA A 408 0.41 -19.55 21.13
C ALA A 408 1.10 -20.65 21.95
N TYR A 409 1.62 -20.29 23.12
CA TYR A 409 2.33 -21.20 24.02
C TYR A 409 1.57 -21.49 25.34
N PRO A 410 0.31 -21.99 25.32
CA PRO A 410 -0.52 -22.11 26.52
C PRO A 410 0.03 -23.10 27.57
N GLN A 411 0.86 -24.07 27.16
CA GLN A 411 1.49 -25.01 28.09
C GLN A 411 2.69 -24.41 28.85
N LEU A 412 3.21 -23.27 28.40
CA LEU A 412 4.37 -22.59 28.99
C LEU A 412 3.98 -21.42 29.92
N LEU A 413 2.68 -21.15 30.06
CA LEU A 413 2.12 -20.03 30.80
C LEU A 413 1.00 -20.44 31.75
N LYS A 414 0.85 -19.67 32.83
CA LYS A 414 -0.25 -19.75 33.79
C LYS A 414 -0.64 -18.34 34.23
N GLY A 415 -1.93 -18.00 34.27
CA GLY A 415 -2.42 -16.67 34.64
C GLY A 415 -3.69 -16.27 33.89
N GLN A 416 -4.23 -15.08 34.16
CA GLN A 416 -5.43 -14.53 33.52
C GLN A 416 -5.13 -13.14 32.93
N GLY A 417 -4.51 -13.09 31.75
CA GLY A 417 -4.18 -11.83 31.07
C GLY A 417 -4.13 -11.99 29.56
N LYS A 418 -4.19 -10.86 28.84
CA LYS A 418 -4.01 -10.86 27.38
C LYS A 418 -2.53 -11.07 27.01
N ARG A 419 -2.31 -11.65 25.84
CA ARG A 419 -1.01 -11.85 25.22
C ARG A 419 -1.05 -11.21 23.84
N ILE A 420 -0.11 -10.34 23.57
CA ILE A 420 -0.10 -9.50 22.38
C ILE A 420 1.30 -9.50 21.80
N HIS A 421 1.38 -9.73 20.50
CA HIS A 421 2.59 -9.73 19.72
C HIS A 421 2.72 -8.38 19.04
N VAL A 422 3.92 -7.81 19.04
CA VAL A 422 4.28 -6.60 18.30
C VAL A 422 5.25 -7.00 17.21
N TYR A 423 4.89 -6.85 15.94
CA TYR A 423 5.84 -7.07 14.85
C TYR A 423 6.42 -5.73 14.42
N ILE A 424 7.74 -5.56 14.57
CA ILE A 424 8.49 -4.37 14.17
C ILE A 424 9.29 -4.69 12.91
N ALA A 425 9.07 -3.91 11.84
CA ALA A 425 9.85 -4.01 10.61
C ALA A 425 11.23 -3.34 10.79
N ILE A 426 12.31 -4.14 10.75
CA ILE A 426 13.68 -3.61 10.83
C ILE A 426 14.18 -3.23 9.43
N THR A 427 13.88 -4.07 8.43
CA THR A 427 14.05 -3.76 7.01
C THR A 427 12.72 -3.45 6.35
N GLU A 428 12.75 -3.09 5.06
CA GLU A 428 11.55 -2.97 4.23
C GLU A 428 10.77 -4.29 4.17
N VAL A 429 9.49 -4.27 4.55
CA VAL A 429 8.56 -5.40 4.50
C VAL A 429 7.51 -5.13 3.42
N ASN A 430 7.60 -5.83 2.30
CA ASN A 430 6.75 -5.63 1.13
C ASN A 430 6.18 -6.97 0.61
N GLU A 431 5.34 -6.95 -0.42
CA GLU A 431 4.71 -8.17 -0.95
C GLU A 431 5.69 -9.21 -1.51
N ALA A 432 6.96 -8.87 -1.72
CA ALA A 432 7.99 -9.80 -2.18
C ALA A 432 8.82 -10.40 -1.02
N ASN A 433 8.67 -9.94 0.23
CA ASN A 433 9.37 -10.53 1.38
C ASN A 433 8.56 -10.62 2.68
N GLY A 434 7.33 -10.09 2.74
CA GLY A 434 6.55 -9.93 3.96
C GLY A 434 5.93 -11.20 4.53
N PHE A 435 4.81 -11.02 5.23
CA PHE A 435 4.07 -12.11 5.85
C PHE A 435 2.57 -11.95 5.60
N GLU A 436 1.82 -13.03 5.79
CA GLU A 436 0.38 -13.07 5.66
C GLU A 436 -0.23 -13.59 6.96
N TYR A 437 -1.45 -13.16 7.29
CA TYR A 437 -2.24 -13.69 8.39
C TYR A 437 -3.59 -14.23 7.92
N LEU A 438 -4.14 -15.14 8.70
CA LEU A 438 -5.47 -15.72 8.54
C LEU A 438 -6.20 -15.69 9.89
N PRO A 439 -7.37 -15.02 9.99
CA PRO A 439 -8.15 -15.00 11.22
C PRO A 439 -8.67 -16.40 11.59
N LEU A 440 -8.60 -16.79 12.87
CA LEU A 440 -9.10 -18.11 13.31
C LEU A 440 -10.58 -18.33 13.01
N SER A 441 -11.38 -17.27 12.97
CA SER A 441 -12.81 -17.32 12.63
C SER A 441 -13.10 -17.80 11.20
N GLN A 442 -12.10 -17.79 10.30
CA GLN A 442 -12.19 -18.29 8.93
C GLN A 442 -11.76 -19.76 8.79
N LEU A 443 -11.25 -20.40 9.84
CA LEU A 443 -10.80 -21.79 9.77
C LEU A 443 -11.94 -22.80 10.00
N PRO A 444 -11.92 -23.95 9.30
CA PRO A 444 -12.81 -25.07 9.62
C PRO A 444 -12.46 -25.62 11.00
N ARG A 445 -13.46 -26.15 11.72
CA ARG A 445 -13.33 -26.59 13.12
C ARG A 445 -12.34 -27.74 13.38
N GLN A 446 -11.82 -28.39 12.34
CA GLN A 446 -10.84 -29.47 12.41
C GLN A 446 -9.86 -29.40 11.21
N PRO A 447 -8.81 -28.55 11.26
CA PRO A 447 -7.72 -28.62 10.29
C PRO A 447 -6.93 -29.93 10.46
N GLN A 448 -6.41 -30.50 9.36
CA GLN A 448 -5.52 -31.66 9.47
C GLN A 448 -4.13 -31.23 9.96
N ILE A 449 -3.65 -31.87 11.02
CA ILE A 449 -2.38 -31.55 11.68
C ILE A 449 -1.41 -32.70 11.46
N THR A 450 -0.40 -32.52 10.60
CA THR A 450 0.60 -33.57 10.36
C THR A 450 2.02 -33.02 10.19
N LEU A 451 2.52 -32.31 11.21
CA LEU A 451 3.94 -32.26 11.59
C LEU A 451 4.09 -31.52 12.92
N LYS A 452 5.11 -31.88 13.71
CA LYS A 452 5.59 -31.06 14.82
C LYS A 452 6.85 -30.34 14.38
N ASP A 453 6.94 -29.05 14.66
CA ASP A 453 8.20 -28.33 14.54
C ASP A 453 9.23 -28.93 15.51
N THR A 454 10.42 -29.22 14.98
CA THR A 454 11.57 -29.67 15.78
C THR A 454 12.20 -28.56 16.62
N PHE A 455 11.92 -27.28 16.30
CA PHE A 455 12.55 -26.12 16.96
C PHE A 455 11.67 -25.49 18.07
N SER A 456 10.40 -25.23 17.78
CA SER A 456 9.43 -24.63 18.72
C SER A 456 8.53 -25.64 19.43
N GLY A 457 8.45 -26.88 18.93
CA GLY A 457 7.51 -27.90 19.43
C GLY A 457 6.06 -27.69 19.02
N ASN A 458 5.75 -26.62 18.28
CA ASN A 458 4.41 -26.29 17.83
C ASN A 458 3.91 -27.31 16.78
N PRO A 459 2.61 -27.66 16.79
CA PRO A 459 2.00 -28.36 15.66
C PRO A 459 1.92 -27.41 14.45
N PHE A 460 2.40 -27.88 13.29
CA PHE A 460 2.12 -27.22 12.02
C PHE A 460 0.74 -27.64 11.52
N PHE A 461 -0.04 -26.67 11.07
CA PHE A 461 -1.37 -26.86 10.52
C PHE A 461 -1.27 -26.75 9.00
N ASP A 462 -1.77 -27.75 8.29
CA ASP A 462 -1.93 -27.63 6.84
C ASP A 462 -3.25 -26.92 6.55
N VAL A 463 -3.21 -25.90 5.71
CA VAL A 463 -4.33 -24.99 5.42
C VAL A 463 -4.62 -25.15 3.93
N THR A 464 -5.84 -25.56 3.59
CA THR A 464 -6.21 -25.84 2.20
C THR A 464 -6.07 -24.61 1.31
N GLU A 465 -5.79 -24.81 0.01
CA GLU A 465 -5.69 -23.71 -0.98
C GLU A 465 -6.91 -22.79 -0.95
N ASP A 466 -8.11 -23.35 -0.72
CA ASP A 466 -9.37 -22.61 -0.57
C ASP A 466 -9.40 -21.64 0.62
N LEU A 467 -8.56 -21.83 1.64
CA LEU A 467 -8.47 -20.94 2.80
C LEU A 467 -7.40 -19.86 2.62
N GLU A 468 -6.39 -20.11 1.77
CA GLU A 468 -5.37 -19.11 1.43
C GLU A 468 -5.96 -17.88 0.74
N GLN A 469 -7.11 -17.99 0.07
CA GLN A 469 -7.77 -16.82 -0.54
C GLN A 469 -8.22 -15.76 0.49
N TYR A 470 -8.35 -16.14 1.77
CA TYR A 470 -8.68 -15.25 2.88
C TYR A 470 -7.43 -14.74 3.62
N ALA A 471 -6.23 -15.16 3.20
CA ALA A 471 -4.97 -14.65 3.72
C ALA A 471 -4.84 -13.14 3.42
N MET A 472 -4.41 -12.38 4.42
CA MET A 472 -4.25 -10.94 4.33
C MET A 472 -2.76 -10.59 4.47
N PRO A 473 -2.14 -9.91 3.47
CA PRO A 473 -0.73 -9.55 3.53
C PRO A 473 -0.49 -8.39 4.50
N VAL A 474 0.64 -8.45 5.21
CA VAL A 474 1.14 -7.36 6.05
C VAL A 474 2.38 -6.76 5.40
N VAL A 475 2.31 -5.46 5.13
CA VAL A 475 3.31 -4.64 4.42
C VAL A 475 3.62 -3.44 5.30
N LEU A 476 4.89 -3.24 5.62
CA LEU A 476 5.38 -2.24 6.57
C LEU A 476 6.69 -1.61 6.10
N LYS A 477 6.85 -0.31 6.28
CA LYS A 477 8.14 0.38 6.11
C LYS A 477 9.06 0.08 7.31
N PRO A 478 10.39 0.23 7.18
CA PRO A 478 11.30 0.19 8.33
C PRO A 478 10.81 1.12 9.44
N GLY A 479 10.89 0.67 10.70
CA GLY A 479 10.43 1.44 11.87
C GLY A 479 8.91 1.49 12.05
N GLN A 480 8.12 0.87 11.17
CA GLN A 480 6.68 0.64 11.39
C GLN A 480 6.42 -0.69 12.07
N PHE A 481 5.33 -0.76 12.83
CA PHE A 481 4.96 -1.95 13.59
C PHE A 481 3.45 -2.14 13.69
N VAL A 482 3.02 -3.38 13.94
CA VAL A 482 1.61 -3.75 14.17
C VAL A 482 1.48 -4.58 15.43
N PHE A 483 0.32 -4.51 16.08
CA PHE A 483 -0.04 -5.40 17.18
C PHE A 483 -0.91 -6.56 16.67
N PHE A 484 -0.87 -7.71 17.35
CA PHE A 484 -1.85 -8.79 17.17
C PHE A 484 -1.96 -9.72 18.37
N THR A 485 -3.13 -10.34 18.55
CA THR A 485 -3.32 -11.41 19.54
C THR A 485 -2.81 -12.77 19.04
N ASP A 486 -2.71 -13.73 19.95
CA ASP A 486 -2.65 -15.16 19.65
C ASP A 486 -3.85 -15.69 18.82
N GLU A 487 -4.89 -14.92 18.51
CA GLU A 487 -6.12 -15.40 17.83
C GLU A 487 -6.06 -15.34 16.30
N LEU A 488 -4.84 -15.36 15.76
CA LEU A 488 -4.58 -15.54 14.34
C LEU A 488 -3.53 -16.62 14.07
N ILE A 489 -3.49 -17.09 12.83
CA ILE A 489 -2.40 -17.89 12.29
C ILE A 489 -1.67 -17.03 11.27
N HIS A 490 -0.35 -17.13 11.20
CA HIS A 490 0.44 -16.37 10.23
C HIS A 490 1.46 -17.25 9.50
N ARG A 491 1.92 -16.78 8.34
CA ARG A 491 3.04 -17.37 7.61
C ARG A 491 3.97 -16.30 7.06
N SER A 492 5.26 -16.61 7.04
CA SER A 492 6.22 -15.87 6.23
C SER A 492 6.00 -16.17 4.75
N MET A 493 5.93 -15.15 3.89
CA MET A 493 6.02 -15.36 2.45
C MET A 493 7.45 -15.78 2.06
N VAL A 494 7.57 -16.42 0.89
CA VAL A 494 8.87 -16.67 0.27
C VAL A 494 9.49 -15.33 -0.12
N ASN A 495 10.71 -15.09 0.34
CA ASN A 495 11.42 -13.88 0.03
C ASN A 495 11.96 -13.93 -1.41
N THR A 496 11.24 -13.28 -2.31
CA THR A 496 11.59 -13.07 -3.72
C THR A 496 12.11 -11.66 -4.00
N SER A 497 12.20 -10.80 -2.97
CA SER A 497 12.60 -9.39 -3.10
C SER A 497 14.07 -9.17 -3.49
N GLY A 498 14.91 -10.19 -3.35
CA GLY A 498 16.37 -10.08 -3.51
C GLY A 498 17.09 -9.36 -2.36
N LYS A 499 16.36 -8.85 -1.35
CA LYS A 499 16.89 -8.25 -0.12
C LYS A 499 16.63 -9.18 1.07
N LEU A 500 17.45 -9.11 2.11
CA LEU A 500 17.12 -9.73 3.41
C LEU A 500 15.87 -9.06 4.02
N ARG A 501 15.01 -9.85 4.67
CA ARG A 501 14.03 -9.33 5.63
C ARG A 501 14.53 -9.58 7.05
N LEU A 502 14.61 -8.51 7.83
CA LEU A 502 14.72 -8.53 9.29
C LEU A 502 13.43 -8.02 9.92
N ALA A 503 12.99 -8.69 10.98
CA ALA A 503 11.91 -8.22 11.83
C ALA A 503 12.14 -8.63 13.28
N LEU A 504 11.63 -7.83 14.20
CA LEU A 504 11.62 -8.13 15.63
C LEU A 504 10.17 -8.35 16.06
N THR A 505 9.86 -9.56 16.52
CA THR A 505 8.56 -9.88 17.12
C THR A 505 8.71 -9.79 18.63
N LEU A 506 8.13 -8.75 19.22
CA LEU A 506 7.96 -8.66 20.66
C LEU A 506 6.77 -9.49 21.09
N ARG A 507 6.87 -10.19 22.22
CA ARG A 507 5.70 -10.81 22.86
C ARG A 507 5.50 -10.16 24.22
N ILE A 508 4.37 -9.47 24.34
CA ILE A 508 3.94 -8.72 25.52
C ILE A 508 2.93 -9.56 26.29
N VAL A 509 3.13 -9.62 27.60
CA VAL A 509 2.20 -10.24 28.54
C VAL A 509 1.88 -9.27 29.68
N ASP A 510 0.68 -9.43 30.23
CA ASP A 510 0.19 -8.77 31.43
C ASP A 510 0.85 -9.32 32.72
N GLU A 511 0.86 -8.53 33.79
CA GLU A 511 1.50 -8.85 35.08
C GLU A 511 0.97 -10.14 35.76
N THR A 512 -0.27 -10.53 35.46
CA THR A 512 -0.87 -11.76 36.00
C THR A 512 -0.32 -13.04 35.34
N VAL A 513 0.33 -12.91 34.19
CA VAL A 513 0.81 -14.03 33.36
C VAL A 513 2.21 -14.46 33.79
N LYS A 514 2.34 -15.71 34.23
CA LYS A 514 3.58 -16.28 34.76
C LYS A 514 4.08 -17.42 33.89
N VAL A 515 5.40 -17.42 33.62
CA VAL A 515 6.09 -18.52 32.93
C VAL A 515 6.17 -19.74 33.85
N VAL A 516 5.99 -20.93 33.29
CA VAL A 516 5.99 -22.17 34.06
C VAL A 516 7.41 -22.62 34.38
N SER A 517 7.76 -22.66 35.68
CA SER A 517 9.09 -22.96 36.20
C SER A 517 9.65 -24.36 35.88
N THR A 518 8.84 -25.29 35.37
CA THR A 518 9.26 -26.66 35.02
C THR A 518 9.77 -26.79 33.58
N TYR A 519 9.92 -25.67 32.85
CA TYR A 519 10.36 -25.66 31.46
C TYR A 519 11.78 -25.05 31.35
N SER A 520 12.71 -25.82 30.79
CA SER A 520 14.13 -25.53 30.46
C SER A 520 14.84 -24.34 31.15
N SER A 521 15.94 -24.62 31.87
CA SER A 521 16.83 -23.64 32.53
C SER A 521 17.55 -22.62 31.61
N SER A 522 17.23 -22.57 30.32
CA SER A 522 17.87 -21.71 29.29
C SER A 522 16.95 -20.58 28.79
N ILE A 523 16.02 -20.14 29.64
CA ILE A 523 14.97 -19.18 29.27
C ILE A 523 15.06 -17.98 30.19
N HIS A 524 15.28 -16.81 29.58
CA HIS A 524 15.25 -15.52 30.27
C HIS A 524 13.87 -15.29 30.92
N PRO A 525 13.80 -14.84 32.18
CA PRO A 525 12.54 -14.47 32.82
C PRO A 525 11.89 -13.29 32.06
N PRO A 526 10.57 -13.08 32.19
CA PRO A 526 9.92 -11.88 31.67
C PRO A 526 10.60 -10.62 32.21
N VAL A 527 10.91 -9.68 31.32
CA VAL A 527 11.52 -8.40 31.66
C VAL A 527 10.46 -7.31 31.59
N LEU A 528 10.27 -6.62 32.70
CA LEU A 528 9.44 -5.42 32.78
C LEU A 528 10.09 -4.31 31.93
N LEU A 529 9.35 -3.78 30.96
CA LEU A 529 9.72 -2.54 30.29
C LEU A 529 9.37 -1.37 31.21
N SER A 530 10.40 -0.62 31.59
CA SER A 530 10.34 0.56 32.44
C SER A 530 11.00 1.73 31.71
N THR A 531 10.42 2.93 31.83
CA THR A 531 11.01 4.18 31.33
C THR A 531 12.08 4.76 32.28
N SER A 532 12.24 4.18 33.47
CA SER A 532 13.33 4.48 34.40
C SER A 532 14.46 3.45 34.26
N PRO A 533 15.74 3.89 34.16
CA PRO A 533 16.90 3.02 34.03
C PRO A 533 17.28 2.29 35.33
#